data_AF-A0A0L7TF96-F1
#
_entry.id   AF-A0A0L7TF96-F1
#
_cell.length_a   1.000
_cell.length_b   1.000
_cell.length_c   1.000
_cell.angle_alpha   90.00
_cell.angle_beta   90.00
_cell.angle_gamma   90.00
#
_symmetry.space_group_name_H-M   'P 1'
#
loop_
_entity.id
_entity.type
_entity.pdbx_description
1 polymer ?
#
loop_
_entity_poly.entity_id
_entity_poly.type
_entity_poly.pdbx_seq_one_letter_code
_entity_poly.pdbx_strand_id
1 'polypeptide(L)'
;MKNLIAELLIKLAAKEEESKELTAQVEALEIVVTAMLRKMEESQRQELNACIKVAMHNAAQDAESNPEDAALLEGFIQRLLTHPRY
;
A
#
# COMPACT_ATOMS: atom_id res chain seq x y z
N MET A 1 -28.36 -18.10 -21.39
CA MET A 1 -27.36 -18.57 -20.41
C MET A 1 -25.91 -18.58 -20.93
N LYS A 2 -25.61 -18.98 -22.18
CA LYS A 2 -24.22 -18.93 -22.73
C LYS A 2 -23.60 -17.52 -22.77
N ASN A 3 -24.41 -16.48 -23.00
CA ASN A 3 -23.93 -15.10 -23.06
C ASN A 3 -23.48 -14.55 -21.69
N LEU A 4 -24.07 -15.02 -20.59
CA LEU A 4 -23.75 -14.54 -19.25
C LEU A 4 -22.36 -15.01 -18.81
N ILE A 5 -22.00 -16.26 -19.11
CA ILE A 5 -20.67 -16.80 -18.79
C ILE A 5 -19.59 -16.07 -19.59
N ALA A 6 -19.83 -15.78 -20.87
CA ALA A 6 -18.90 -15.01 -21.69
C ALA A 6 -18.71 -13.58 -21.17
N GLU A 7 -19.80 -12.91 -20.78
CA GLU A 7 -19.74 -11.57 -20.20
C GLU A 7 -18.99 -11.55 -18.85
N LEU A 8 -19.20 -12.56 -18.01
CA LEU A 8 -18.48 -12.71 -16.74
C LEU A 8 -16.98 -12.95 -16.95
N LEU A 9 -16.59 -13.78 -17.92
CA LEU A 9 -15.18 -14.02 -18.24
C LEU A 9 -14.48 -12.77 -18.76
N ILE A 10 -15.17 -11.94 -19.58
CA ILE A 10 -14.64 -10.67 -20.05
C ILE A 10 -14.45 -9.69 -18.88
N LYS A 11 -15.44 -9.59 -17.99
CA LYS A 11 -15.34 -8.75 -16.77
C LYS A 11 -14.21 -9.21 -15.85
N LEU A 12 -14.04 -10.53 -15.70
CA LEU A 12 -12.95 -11.09 -14.89
C LEU A 12 -11.59 -10.77 -15.48
N ALA A 13 -11.40 -10.95 -16.79
CA ALA A 13 -10.16 -10.62 -17.47
C ALA A 13 -9.82 -9.13 -17.39
N ALA A 14 -10.82 -8.25 -17.54
CA ALA A 14 -10.63 -6.80 -17.36
C ALA A 14 -10.18 -6.46 -15.93
N LYS A 15 -10.80 -7.09 -14.92
CA LYS A 15 -10.44 -6.89 -13.50
C LYS A 15 -9.04 -7.43 -13.19
N GLU A 16 -8.64 -8.56 -13.78
CA GLU A 16 -7.28 -9.10 -13.64
C GLU A 16 -6.24 -8.14 -14.22
N GLU A 17 -6.53 -7.53 -15.38
CA GLU A 17 -5.61 -6.57 -15.99
C GLU A 17 -5.50 -5.28 -15.17
N GLU A 18 -6.62 -4.73 -14.70
CA GLU A 18 -6.64 -3.61 -13.75
C GLU A 18 -5.84 -3.92 -12.48
N SER A 19 -5.98 -5.13 -11.94
CA SER A 19 -5.21 -5.59 -10.78
C SER A 19 -3.71 -5.67 -11.05
N LYS A 20 -3.28 -6.08 -12.25
CA LYS A 20 -1.86 -6.10 -12.63
C LYS A 20 -1.32 -4.68 -12.75
N GLU A 21 -2.08 -3.77 -13.35
CA GLU A 21 -1.68 -2.37 -13.49
C GLU A 21 -1.51 -1.72 -12.11
N LEU A 22 -2.48 -1.90 -11.21
CA LEU A 22 -2.39 -1.44 -9.82
C LEU A 22 -1.17 -2.03 -9.10
N THR A 23 -0.89 -3.32 -9.30
CA THR A 23 0.29 -3.98 -8.71
C THR A 23 1.58 -3.33 -9.20
N ALA A 24 1.71 -3.11 -10.51
CA ALA A 24 2.88 -2.44 -11.09
C ALA A 24 3.03 -1.00 -10.61
N GLN A 25 1.93 -0.26 -10.44
CA GLN A 25 1.96 1.09 -9.87
C GLN A 25 2.44 1.10 -8.42
N VAL A 26 1.96 0.16 -7.59
CA VAL A 26 2.40 0.01 -6.20
C VAL A 26 3.89 -0.35 -6.13
N GLU A 27 4.37 -1.25 -6.98
CA GLU A 27 5.79 -1.61 -7.06
C GLU A 27 6.66 -0.42 -7.48
N ALA A 28 6.23 0.38 -8.46
CA ALA A 28 6.92 1.58 -8.88
C ALA A 28 7.03 2.61 -7.72
N LEU A 29 5.95 2.80 -6.97
CA LEU A 29 5.95 3.65 -5.78
C LEU A 29 6.88 3.12 -4.69
N GLU A 30 6.89 1.81 -4.44
CA GLU A 30 7.81 1.18 -3.47
C GLU A 30 9.28 1.47 -3.82
N ILE A 31 9.64 1.36 -5.11
CA ILE A 31 11.01 1.65 -5.58
C ILE A 31 11.38 3.12 -5.34
N VAL A 32 10.50 4.05 -5.72
CA VAL A 32 10.74 5.50 -5.57
C VAL A 32 10.86 5.89 -4.09
N VAL A 33 9.94 5.43 -3.25
CA VAL A 33 9.96 5.70 -1.80
C VAL A 33 11.20 5.11 -1.15
N THR A 34 11.59 3.89 -1.51
CA THR A 34 12.83 3.27 -1.01
C THR A 34 14.05 4.10 -1.39
N ALA A 35 14.13 4.57 -2.63
CA ALA A 35 15.23 5.44 -3.07
C ALA A 35 15.29 6.76 -2.29
N MET A 36 14.13 7.34 -1.95
CA MET A 36 14.05 8.53 -1.10
C MET A 36 14.50 8.24 0.33
N LEU A 37 13.99 7.18 0.96
CA LEU A 37 14.33 6.79 2.34
C LEU A 37 15.84 6.55 2.51
N ARG A 38 16.49 5.95 1.50
CA ARG A 38 17.95 5.70 1.49
C ARG A 38 18.80 6.96 1.48
N LYS A 39 18.26 8.07 0.99
CA LYS A 39 18.95 9.36 0.94
C LYS A 39 18.74 10.19 2.22
N MET A 40 17.84 9.77 3.09
CA MET A 40 17.52 10.47 4.32
C MET A 40 18.51 10.15 5.43
N GLU A 41 18.87 11.17 6.19
CA GLU A 41 19.64 11.01 7.42
C GLU A 41 18.85 10.26 8.49
N GLU A 42 19.54 9.68 9.48
CA GLU A 42 18.91 8.92 10.56
C GLU A 42 17.89 9.77 11.35
N SER A 43 18.21 11.04 11.62
CA SER A 43 17.30 12.00 12.28
C SER A 43 16.01 12.21 11.50
N GLN A 44 16.11 12.41 10.19
CA GLN A 44 14.96 12.58 9.28
C GLN A 44 14.12 11.31 9.20
N ARG A 45 14.76 10.13 9.20
CA ARG A 45 14.04 8.84 9.24
C ARG A 45 13.30 8.63 10.55
N GLN A 46 13.85 9.05 11.68
CA GLN A 46 13.17 8.98 12.98
C GLN A 46 11.97 9.93 13.05
N GLU A 47 12.12 11.16 12.57
CA GLU A 47 11.02 12.12 12.48
C GLU A 47 9.90 11.62 11.57
N LEU A 48 10.24 11.10 10.38
CA LEU A 48 9.27 10.50 9.47
C LEU A 48 8.51 9.33 10.13
N ASN A 49 9.21 8.43 10.82
CA ASN A 49 8.60 7.34 11.56
C ASN A 49 7.62 7.85 12.63
N ALA A 50 7.96 8.92 13.35
CA ALA A 50 7.10 9.50 14.36
C ALA A 50 5.84 10.13 13.74
N CYS A 51 6.00 10.92 12.66
CA CYS A 51 4.88 11.52 11.93
C CYS A 51 3.92 10.45 11.40
N ILE A 52 4.45 9.37 10.83
CA ILE A 52 3.65 8.26 10.30
C ILE A 52 2.87 7.57 11.42
N LYS A 53 3.49 7.31 12.59
CA LYS A 53 2.78 6.72 13.74
C LYS A 53 1.61 7.58 14.20
N VAL A 54 1.80 8.91 14.24
CA VAL A 54 0.72 9.85 14.60
C VAL A 54 -0.38 9.83 13.54
N ALA A 55 -0.03 9.89 12.26
CA ALA A 55 -1.00 9.83 11.16
C ALA A 55 -1.81 8.52 11.17
N MET A 56 -1.16 7.38 11.44
CA MET A 56 -1.81 6.08 11.58
C MET A 56 -2.74 6.02 12.78
N HIS A 57 -2.32 6.56 13.92
CA HIS A 57 -3.15 6.63 15.11
C HIS A 57 -4.41 7.47 14.86
N ASN A 58 -4.26 8.62 14.19
CA ASN A 58 -5.39 9.48 13.85
C ASN A 58 -6.32 8.80 12.83
N ALA A 59 -5.76 8.17 11.79
CA ALA A 59 -6.54 7.42 10.80
C ALA A 59 -7.33 6.25 11.41
N ALA A 60 -6.74 5.57 12.41
CA ALA A 60 -7.43 4.50 13.14
C ALA A 60 -8.55 5.02 14.07
N GLN A 61 -8.45 6.27 14.55
CA GLN A 61 -9.49 6.90 15.36
C GLN A 61 -10.60 7.55 14.53
N ASP A 62 -10.25 8.16 13.40
CA ASP A 62 -11.19 8.87 12.53
C ASP A 62 -12.04 7.91 11.70
N ALA A 63 -11.58 6.68 11.51
CA ALA A 63 -12.24 5.77 10.62
C ALA A 63 -13.21 4.84 11.37
N GLU A 64 -14.43 4.70 10.82
CA GLU A 64 -15.31 3.54 11.01
C GLU A 64 -14.68 2.23 10.46
N SER A 65 -13.36 2.21 10.23
CA SER A 65 -12.63 1.12 9.58
C SER A 65 -12.63 -0.13 10.45
N ASN A 66 -12.70 -1.28 9.78
CA ASN A 66 -12.41 -2.55 10.40
C ASN A 66 -10.98 -2.49 11.01
N PRO A 67 -10.80 -2.78 12.30
CA PRO A 67 -9.47 -2.79 12.94
C PRO A 67 -8.46 -3.70 12.22
N GLU A 68 -8.92 -4.71 11.49
CA GLU A 68 -8.08 -5.60 10.68
C GLU A 68 -7.40 -4.87 9.51
N ASP A 69 -8.10 -3.95 8.84
CA ASP A 69 -7.56 -3.19 7.70
C ASP A 69 -6.50 -2.19 8.16
N ALA A 70 -6.71 -1.58 9.33
CA ALA A 70 -5.75 -0.68 9.95
C ALA A 70 -4.46 -1.42 10.36
N ALA A 71 -4.59 -2.62 10.93
CA ALA A 71 -3.43 -3.46 11.29
C ALA A 71 -2.65 -3.94 10.05
N LEU A 72 -3.36 -4.29 8.97
CA LEU A 72 -2.74 -4.66 7.70
C LEU A 72 -1.95 -3.50 7.11
N LEU A 73 -2.53 -2.29 7.11
CA LEU A 73 -1.88 -1.06 6.64
C LEU A 73 -0.62 -0.73 7.48
N GLU A 74 -0.72 -0.82 8.81
CA GLU A 74 0.42 -0.60 9.71
C GLU A 74 1.58 -1.56 9.42
N GLY A 75 1.28 -2.84 9.22
CA GLY A 75 2.28 -3.85 8.88
C GLY A 75 3.04 -3.56 7.58
N PHE A 76 2.34 -3.11 6.53
CA PHE A 76 2.99 -2.71 5.28
C PHE A 76 3.87 -1.48 5.43
N ILE A 77 3.40 -0.46 6.16
CA ILE A 77 4.17 0.76 6.40
C ILE A 77 5.43 0.46 7.22
N GLN A 78 5.32 -0.33 8.28
CA GLN A 78 6.48 -0.69 9.10
C GLN A 78 7.52 -1.47 8.28
N ARG A 79 7.08 -2.34 7.37
CA ARG A 79 7.96 -3.07 6.45
C ARG A 79 8.73 -2.13 5.53
N LEU A 80 8.06 -1.14 4.93
CA LEU A 80 8.67 -0.10 4.09
C LEU A 80 9.73 0.70 4.85
N LEU A 81 9.48 1.03 6.12
CA LEU A 81 10.36 1.88 6.92
C LEU A 81 11.58 1.13 7.50
N THR A 82 11.44 -0.17 7.77
CA THR A 82 12.51 -0.98 8.39
C THR A 82 13.32 -1.79 7.39
N HIS A 83 12.69 -2.32 6.34
CA HIS A 83 13.35 -3.12 5.31
C HIS A 83 12.91 -2.65 3.93
N PRO A 84 13.37 -1.46 3.49
CA PRO A 84 13.14 -1.01 2.13
C PRO A 84 13.66 -2.06 1.14
N ARG A 85 12.82 -2.49 0.19
CA ARG A 85 13.24 -3.42 -0.87
C ARG A 85 14.16 -2.71 -1.83
N TYR A 86 15.36 -3.27 -2.08
CA TYR A 86 16.40 -2.46 -2.70
C TYR A 86 17.38 -2.09 -1.62
#